data_AF-A0A844DHK2-F1
#
_entry.id   AF-A0A844DHK2-F1
#
_cell.length_a   1.000
_cell.length_b   1.000
_cell.length_c   1.000
_cell.angle_alpha   90.00
_cell.angle_beta   90.00
_cell.angle_gamma   90.00
#
_symmetry.space_group_name_H-M   'P 1'
#
loop_
_entity.id
_entity.type
_entity.pdbx_description
1 polymer ?
#
loop_
_entity_poly.entity_id
_entity_poly.type
_entity_poly.pdbx_seq_one_letter_code
_entity_poly.pdbx_strand_id
1 'polypeptide(L)'
;MIQVCDPPRQRQIRRLSAEEFFTLVRCGGAGFYRPCSEVLRMLTAGEAWGTAGAALLVLPLTADTAAAAALRSWLGRRQLEGGCLLTPLVRTGEELPARLVEIAAARADRLRRKGTVWAVVECTETAAALLPLYFRQGFGLRALRPLESLAPCFLLCTGCVPARTAPVWVPLEDRVQLALLLAKGYAALDSRPYGGSLALALYPMKETE
;
A
#
# COMPACT_ATOMS: atom_id res chain seq x y z
N MET A 1 -22.33 -41.21 13.02
CA MET A 1 -22.77 -39.87 12.57
C MET A 1 -21.51 -39.02 12.46
N ILE A 2 -20.91 -38.95 11.27
CA ILE A 2 -19.70 -38.14 11.05
C ILE A 2 -20.20 -36.72 10.87
N GLN A 3 -19.95 -35.87 11.86
CA GLN A 3 -20.24 -34.45 11.79
C GLN A 3 -19.28 -33.87 10.74
N VAL A 4 -19.80 -33.70 9.52
CA VAL A 4 -19.12 -32.96 8.46
C VAL A 4 -19.04 -31.53 8.97
N CYS A 5 -17.85 -31.11 9.41
CA CYS A 5 -17.57 -29.72 9.71
C CYS A 5 -17.88 -28.89 8.47
N ASP A 6 -18.69 -27.83 8.62
CA ASP A 6 -18.80 -26.80 7.59
C ASP A 6 -17.38 -26.36 7.18
N PRO A 7 -17.10 -26.19 5.87
CA PRO A 7 -15.82 -25.66 5.43
C PRO A 7 -15.60 -24.32 6.15
N PRO A 8 -14.36 -24.00 6.58
CA PRO A 8 -14.09 -22.84 7.41
C PRO A 8 -14.67 -21.62 6.70
N ARG A 9 -15.60 -20.91 7.39
CA ARG A 9 -16.30 -19.70 6.90
C ARG A 9 -15.39 -18.95 5.93
N GLN A 10 -15.68 -19.20 4.66
CA GLN A 10 -14.81 -18.89 3.53
C GLN A 10 -14.39 -17.43 3.64
N ARG A 11 -13.07 -17.20 3.54
CA ARG A 11 -12.26 -16.01 3.19
C ARG A 11 -13.01 -14.77 2.64
N GLN A 12 -14.11 -14.36 3.26
CA GLN A 12 -14.89 -13.20 2.87
C GLN A 12 -14.22 -11.97 3.44
N ILE A 13 -13.90 -11.04 2.55
CA ILE A 13 -13.31 -9.77 2.93
C ILE A 13 -14.38 -8.94 3.62
N ARG A 14 -14.08 -8.52 4.85
CA ARG A 14 -14.99 -7.73 5.68
C ARG A 14 -14.23 -6.72 6.50
N ARG A 15 -14.96 -5.84 7.16
CA ARG A 15 -14.41 -5.00 8.21
C ARG A 15 -14.01 -5.88 9.41
N LEU A 16 -12.79 -5.68 9.90
CA LEU A 16 -12.27 -6.38 11.09
C LEU A 16 -12.49 -5.55 12.34
N SER A 17 -12.68 -6.23 13.47
CA SER A 17 -12.61 -5.60 14.79
C SER A 17 -11.17 -5.24 15.13
N ALA A 18 -10.99 -4.38 16.15
CA ALA A 18 -9.66 -4.07 16.67
C ALA A 18 -8.93 -5.34 17.14
N GLU A 19 -9.61 -6.24 17.85
CA GLU A 19 -9.04 -7.49 18.37
C GLU A 19 -8.58 -8.42 17.26
N GLU A 20 -9.39 -8.57 16.20
CA GLU A 20 -9.04 -9.38 15.03
C GLU A 20 -7.80 -8.82 14.33
N PHE A 21 -7.76 -7.50 14.14
CA PHE A 21 -6.62 -6.83 13.54
C PHE A 21 -5.35 -6.94 14.40
N PHE A 22 -5.46 -6.75 15.72
CA PHE A 22 -4.33 -6.90 16.64
C PHE A 22 -3.76 -8.31 16.64
N THR A 23 -4.63 -9.32 16.56
CA THR A 23 -4.20 -10.71 16.45
C THR A 23 -3.35 -10.91 15.19
N LEU A 24 -3.80 -10.39 14.05
CA LEU A 24 -3.02 -10.45 12.80
C LEU A 24 -1.69 -9.71 12.91
N VAL A 25 -1.66 -8.50 13.49
CA VAL A 25 -0.42 -7.71 13.68
C VAL A 25 0.59 -8.43 14.57
N ARG A 26 0.13 -9.05 15.66
CA ARG A 26 1.01 -9.81 16.57
C ARG A 26 1.64 -11.01 15.85
N CYS A 27 0.91 -11.66 14.97
CA CYS A 27 1.40 -12.80 14.20
C CYS A 27 2.22 -12.39 12.96
N GLY A 28 1.94 -11.22 12.37
CA GLY A 28 2.45 -10.80 11.06
C GLY A 28 3.70 -9.91 11.07
N GLY A 29 4.21 -9.50 12.24
CA GLY A 29 5.57 -8.99 12.42
C GLY A 29 5.97 -7.67 11.74
N ALA A 30 5.09 -7.03 10.97
CA ALA A 30 5.39 -5.81 10.21
C ALA A 30 5.79 -4.63 11.12
N GLY A 31 6.95 -4.03 10.83
CA GLY A 31 7.53 -2.94 11.62
C GLY A 31 6.68 -1.69 11.62
N PHE A 32 5.91 -1.46 10.55
CA PHE A 32 4.97 -0.35 10.43
C PHE A 32 3.90 -0.32 11.53
N TYR A 33 3.57 -1.48 12.11
CA TYR A 33 2.57 -1.61 13.18
C TYR A 33 3.18 -1.61 14.59
N ARG A 34 4.41 -1.10 14.74
CA ARG A 34 4.99 -0.83 16.05
C ARG A 34 5.20 0.68 16.20
N PRO A 35 4.78 1.29 17.33
CA PRO A 35 4.26 0.68 18.58
C PRO A 35 2.75 0.39 18.57
N CYS A 36 2.28 -0.45 19.51
CA CYS A 36 0.85 -0.82 19.65
C CYS A 36 -0.07 0.39 19.87
N SER A 37 0.41 1.43 20.56
CA SER A 37 -0.34 2.68 20.76
C SER A 37 -0.65 3.39 19.44
N GLU A 38 0.26 3.31 18.47
CA GLU A 38 0.05 3.87 17.15
C GLU A 38 -1.00 3.06 16.37
N VAL A 39 -0.94 1.73 16.43
CA VAL A 39 -1.96 0.86 15.84
C VAL A 39 -3.35 1.18 16.38
N LEU A 40 -3.49 1.43 17.68
CA LEU A 40 -4.75 1.86 18.29
C LEU A 40 -5.25 3.18 17.69
N ARG A 41 -4.38 4.19 17.54
CA ARG A 41 -4.75 5.47 16.89
C ARG A 41 -5.21 5.26 15.45
N MET A 42 -4.51 4.41 14.70
CA MET A 42 -4.88 4.10 13.32
C MET A 42 -6.23 3.39 13.24
N LEU A 43 -6.52 2.45 14.15
CA LEU A 43 -7.82 1.77 14.23
C LEU A 43 -8.96 2.71 14.64
N THR A 44 -8.68 3.71 15.48
CA THR A 44 -9.66 4.73 15.87
C THR A 44 -9.98 5.67 14.71
N ALA A 45 -8.97 6.06 13.92
CA ALA A 45 -9.14 7.02 12.83
C ALA A 45 -9.57 6.39 11.50
N GLY A 46 -9.39 5.07 11.34
CA GLY A 46 -9.54 4.37 10.07
C GLY A 46 -10.43 3.12 10.13
N GLU A 47 -10.41 2.36 9.03
CA GLU A 47 -11.14 1.12 8.89
C GLU A 47 -10.20 -0.03 8.52
N ALA A 48 -10.18 -1.08 9.33
CA ALA A 48 -9.48 -2.32 9.01
C ALA A 48 -10.36 -3.18 8.11
N TRP A 49 -9.87 -3.50 6.93
CA TRP A 49 -10.48 -4.44 6.00
C TRP A 49 -9.59 -5.66 5.86
N GLY A 50 -10.17 -6.85 5.90
CA GLY A 50 -9.37 -8.06 5.88
C GLY A 50 -10.17 -9.36 5.84
N THR A 51 -9.43 -10.45 5.91
CA THR A 51 -9.90 -11.83 6.07
C THR A 51 -9.31 -12.40 7.35
N ALA A 52 -9.53 -13.70 7.61
CA ALA A 52 -8.95 -14.39 8.76
C ALA A 52 -7.40 -14.42 8.79
N GLY A 53 -6.70 -14.04 7.71
CA GLY A 53 -5.24 -14.13 7.62
C GLY A 53 -4.53 -12.93 7.00
N ALA A 54 -5.25 -11.89 6.61
CA ALA A 54 -4.65 -10.70 5.98
C ALA A 54 -5.52 -9.46 6.18
N ALA A 55 -4.91 -8.29 6.37
CA ALA A 55 -5.63 -7.05 6.56
C ALA A 55 -4.84 -5.80 6.09
N LEU A 56 -5.60 -4.77 5.71
CA LEU A 56 -5.13 -3.42 5.40
C LEU A 56 -5.97 -2.42 6.20
N LEU A 57 -5.35 -1.33 6.65
CA LEU A 57 -6.07 -0.17 7.17
C LEU A 57 -6.24 0.87 6.08
N VAL A 58 -7.47 1.38 5.96
CA VAL A 58 -7.77 2.60 5.21
C VAL A 58 -7.95 3.73 6.21
N LEU A 59 -7.09 4.75 6.16
CA LEU A 59 -7.17 5.90 7.05
C LEU A 59 -7.21 7.21 6.25
N PRO A 60 -7.89 8.26 6.75
CA PRO A 60 -7.82 9.57 6.15
C PRO A 60 -6.42 10.14 6.32
N LEU A 61 -5.89 10.80 5.29
CA LEU A 61 -4.58 11.45 5.34
C LEU A 61 -4.57 12.63 6.30
N THR A 62 -5.73 13.11 6.75
CA THR A 62 -5.87 14.13 7.81
C THR A 62 -5.81 13.55 9.22
N ALA A 63 -5.77 12.23 9.39
CA ALA A 63 -5.70 11.60 10.71
C ALA A 63 -4.42 11.99 11.46
N ASP A 64 -4.54 12.14 12.78
CA ASP A 64 -3.40 12.32 13.68
C ASP A 64 -2.73 10.96 13.97
N THR A 65 -2.06 10.43 12.96
CA THR A 65 -1.26 9.20 13.03
C THR A 65 0.13 9.47 12.49
N ALA A 66 1.14 8.79 13.02
CA ALA A 66 2.53 8.88 12.59
C ALA A 66 2.67 8.58 11.09
N ALA A 67 1.95 7.58 10.58
CA ALA A 67 1.98 7.24 9.16
C ALA A 67 1.44 8.37 8.26
N ALA A 68 0.29 8.94 8.61
CA ALA A 68 -0.28 10.05 7.87
C ALA A 68 0.59 11.31 8.01
N ALA A 69 1.14 11.58 9.20
CA ALA A 69 2.05 12.69 9.45
C ALA A 69 3.34 12.59 8.63
N ALA A 70 3.98 11.41 8.61
CA ALA A 70 5.20 11.16 7.84
C ALA A 70 4.95 11.33 6.34
N LEU A 71 3.81 10.82 5.83
CA LEU A 71 3.45 10.99 4.43
C LEU A 71 3.14 12.45 4.08
N ARG A 72 2.42 13.18 4.94
CA ARG A 72 2.17 14.63 4.79
C ARG A 72 3.47 15.44 4.78
N SER A 73 4.42 15.11 5.66
CA SER A 73 5.74 15.74 5.72
C SER A 73 6.48 15.58 4.38
N TRP A 74 6.46 14.37 3.82
CA TRP A 74 7.07 14.08 2.51
C TRP A 74 6.37 14.80 1.34
N LEU A 75 5.03 14.84 1.33
CA LEU A 75 4.26 15.52 0.28
C LEU A 75 4.42 17.04 0.28
N GLY A 76 4.82 17.63 1.42
CA GLY A 76 4.84 19.07 1.60
C GLY A 76 3.44 19.69 1.66
N ARG A 77 3.38 21.04 1.67
CA ARG A 77 2.15 21.79 1.99
C ARG A 77 1.01 21.70 0.95
N ARG A 78 1.22 21.08 -0.21
CA ARG A 78 0.30 21.16 -1.37
C ARG A 78 -0.66 19.98 -1.55
N GLN A 79 -0.52 18.86 -0.81
CA GLN A 79 -1.38 17.67 -0.97
C GLN A 79 -2.08 17.21 0.32
N LEU A 80 -2.38 18.15 1.21
CA LEU A 80 -2.87 17.84 2.57
C LEU A 80 -4.40 17.66 2.67
N GLU A 81 -5.15 18.03 1.63
CA GLU A 81 -6.62 18.05 1.69
C GLU A 81 -7.24 16.77 1.12
N GLY A 82 -7.85 15.98 2.01
CA GLY A 82 -8.82 14.93 1.67
C GLY A 82 -8.27 13.55 1.30
N GLY A 83 -6.96 13.38 1.08
CA GLY A 83 -6.41 12.08 0.67
C GLY A 83 -6.74 10.90 1.61
N CYS A 84 -6.60 9.69 1.10
CA CYS A 84 -6.64 8.46 1.91
C CYS A 84 -5.31 7.74 1.85
N LEU A 85 -4.99 7.01 2.91
CA LEU A 85 -3.81 6.16 3.00
C LEU A 85 -4.26 4.70 3.18
N LEU A 86 -3.75 3.82 2.34
CA LEU A 86 -3.73 2.39 2.54
C LEU A 86 -2.42 2.03 3.23
N THR A 87 -2.49 1.52 4.44
CA THR A 87 -1.30 1.06 5.16
C THR A 87 -0.68 -0.17 4.50
N PRO A 88 0.54 -0.57 4.87
CA PRO A 88 1.08 -1.87 4.48
C PRO A 88 0.15 -3.02 4.81
N LEU A 89 0.25 -4.09 4.03
CA LEU A 89 -0.48 -5.32 4.27
C LEU A 89 0.13 -6.03 5.48
N VAL A 90 -0.71 -6.37 6.47
CA VAL A 90 -0.38 -7.42 7.45
C VAL A 90 -0.94 -8.74 6.97
N ARG A 91 -0.15 -9.81 7.03
CA ARG A 91 -0.59 -11.17 6.66
C ARG A 91 0.14 -12.25 7.46
N THR A 92 -0.50 -13.40 7.63
CA THR A 92 0.05 -14.56 8.35
C THR A 92 0.34 -15.78 7.46
N GLY A 93 0.06 -15.70 6.15
CA GLY A 93 0.28 -16.80 5.19
C GLY A 93 0.78 -16.32 3.82
N GLU A 94 1.06 -17.27 2.92
CA GLU A 94 1.72 -17.00 1.63
C GLU A 94 0.80 -16.53 0.50
N GLU A 95 -0.51 -16.77 0.60
CA GLU A 95 -1.46 -16.36 -0.45
C GLU A 95 -1.48 -14.84 -0.63
N LEU A 96 -1.44 -14.39 -1.89
CA LEU A 96 -1.53 -12.98 -2.25
C LEU A 96 -3.00 -12.53 -2.18
N PRO A 97 -3.37 -11.53 -1.34
CA PRO A 97 -4.75 -11.17 -1.14
C PRO A 97 -5.21 -10.14 -2.18
N ALA A 98 -5.17 -10.51 -3.46
CA ALA A 98 -5.50 -9.62 -4.58
C ALA A 98 -6.87 -8.93 -4.40
N ARG A 99 -7.88 -9.72 -4.02
CA ARG A 99 -9.23 -9.21 -3.78
C ARG A 99 -9.31 -8.22 -2.61
N LEU A 100 -8.43 -8.35 -1.60
CA LEU A 100 -8.37 -7.42 -0.47
C LEU A 100 -7.82 -6.07 -0.93
N VAL A 101 -6.76 -6.06 -1.74
CA VAL A 101 -6.18 -4.84 -2.30
C VAL A 101 -7.23 -4.11 -3.16
N GLU A 102 -7.95 -4.84 -4.02
CA GLU A 102 -9.06 -4.28 -4.82
C GLU A 102 -10.12 -3.60 -3.95
N ILE A 103 -10.62 -4.30 -2.93
CA ILE A 103 -11.68 -3.77 -2.06
C ILE A 103 -11.19 -2.59 -1.24
N ALA A 104 -9.97 -2.65 -0.69
CA ALA A 104 -9.37 -1.57 0.08
C ALA A 104 -9.13 -0.34 -0.81
N ALA A 105 -8.61 -0.52 -2.02
CA ALA A 105 -8.44 0.55 -3.01
C ALA A 105 -9.77 1.22 -3.36
N ALA A 106 -10.79 0.42 -3.70
CA ALA A 106 -12.13 0.95 -4.00
C ALA A 106 -12.75 1.66 -2.80
N ARG A 107 -12.50 1.18 -1.57
CA ARG A 107 -12.97 1.85 -0.36
C ARG A 107 -12.26 3.20 -0.15
N ALA A 108 -10.94 3.23 -0.28
CA ALA A 108 -10.16 4.45 -0.16
C ALA A 108 -10.53 5.49 -1.23
N ASP A 109 -10.80 5.05 -2.46
CA ASP A 109 -11.28 5.92 -3.52
C ASP A 109 -12.64 6.56 -3.18
N ARG A 110 -13.57 5.79 -2.61
CA ARG A 110 -14.84 6.33 -2.10
C ARG A 110 -14.66 7.29 -0.92
N LEU A 111 -13.64 7.08 -0.08
CA LEU A 111 -13.43 7.86 1.13
C LEU A 111 -12.67 9.17 0.90
N ARG A 112 -11.83 9.27 -0.13
CA ARG A 112 -10.96 10.45 -0.32
C ARG A 112 -11.76 11.75 -0.47
N ARG A 113 -12.98 11.73 -1.03
CA ARG A 113 -13.78 12.94 -1.39
C ARG A 113 -13.05 13.88 -2.37
N LYS A 114 -11.89 14.43 -1.98
CA LYS A 114 -10.90 15.20 -2.77
C LYS A 114 -9.49 14.66 -2.49
N GLY A 115 -8.55 14.87 -3.40
CA GLY A 115 -7.15 14.45 -3.21
C GLY A 115 -6.87 13.00 -3.63
N THR A 116 -5.69 12.51 -3.30
CA THR A 116 -5.11 11.27 -3.84
C THR A 116 -5.21 10.12 -2.84
N VAL A 117 -5.41 8.89 -3.34
CA VAL A 117 -5.18 7.70 -2.51
C VAL A 117 -3.72 7.33 -2.56
N TRP A 118 -3.09 7.28 -1.41
CA TRP A 118 -1.74 6.77 -1.22
C TRP A 118 -1.81 5.34 -0.71
N ALA A 119 -0.90 4.50 -1.17
CA ALA A 119 -0.67 3.18 -0.62
C ALA A 119 0.78 3.06 -0.20
N VAL A 120 1.00 2.45 0.97
CA VAL A 120 2.33 2.15 1.50
C VAL A 120 2.47 0.66 1.49
N VAL A 121 3.56 0.16 0.92
CA VAL A 121 3.88 -1.26 0.90
C VAL A 121 5.30 -1.40 1.44
N GLU A 122 5.50 -2.25 2.44
CA GLU A 122 6.86 -2.49 2.98
C GLU A 122 7.77 -3.04 1.87
N CYS A 123 9.04 -2.62 1.87
CA CYS A 123 10.05 -3.08 0.91
C CYS A 123 10.58 -4.48 1.23
N THR A 124 9.69 -5.45 1.40
CA THR A 124 10.03 -6.88 1.49
C THR A 124 9.82 -7.54 0.13
N GLU A 125 10.54 -8.63 -0.16
CA GLU A 125 10.37 -9.39 -1.41
C GLU A 125 8.91 -9.85 -1.57
N THR A 126 8.35 -10.35 -0.48
CA THR A 126 6.96 -10.80 -0.39
C THR A 126 5.95 -9.69 -0.70
N ALA A 127 6.13 -8.50 -0.12
CA ALA A 127 5.20 -7.40 -0.32
C ALA A 127 5.42 -6.72 -1.69
N ALA A 128 6.65 -6.75 -2.21
CA ALA A 128 6.95 -6.29 -3.56
C ALA A 128 6.20 -7.08 -4.64
N ALA A 129 5.92 -8.37 -4.41
CA ALA A 129 5.07 -9.18 -5.30
C ALA A 129 3.63 -8.64 -5.44
N LEU A 130 3.21 -7.71 -4.57
CA LEU A 130 1.90 -7.05 -4.66
C LEU A 130 1.92 -5.83 -5.59
N LEU A 131 3.08 -5.29 -5.98
CA LEU A 131 3.18 -4.12 -6.85
C LEU A 131 2.37 -4.26 -8.16
N PRO A 132 2.40 -5.40 -8.88
CA PRO A 132 1.58 -5.58 -10.07
C PRO A 132 0.07 -5.47 -9.80
N LEU A 133 -0.39 -5.84 -8.60
CA LEU A 133 -1.79 -5.71 -8.21
C LEU A 133 -2.16 -4.25 -8.00
N TYR A 134 -1.31 -3.48 -7.31
CA TYR A 134 -1.53 -2.04 -7.13
C TYR A 134 -1.54 -1.29 -8.46
N PHE A 135 -0.65 -1.63 -9.40
CA PHE A 135 -0.64 -1.04 -10.75
C PHE A 135 -1.95 -1.28 -11.49
N ARG A 136 -2.50 -2.50 -11.43
CA ARG A 136 -3.84 -2.81 -12.00
C ARG A 136 -4.97 -2.02 -11.34
N GLN A 137 -4.82 -1.60 -10.08
CA GLN A 137 -5.77 -0.73 -9.39
C GLN A 137 -5.55 0.77 -9.70
N GLY A 138 -4.65 1.11 -10.63
CA GLY A 138 -4.39 2.49 -11.04
C GLY A 138 -3.46 3.27 -10.11
N PHE A 139 -2.74 2.58 -9.22
CA PHE A 139 -1.66 3.20 -8.46
C PHE A 139 -0.37 3.24 -9.29
N GLY A 140 0.43 4.28 -9.09
CA GLY A 140 1.80 4.36 -9.58
C GLY A 140 2.80 4.46 -8.43
N LEU A 141 3.91 3.76 -8.52
CA LEU A 141 5.02 3.89 -7.56
C LEU A 141 5.70 5.25 -7.78
N ARG A 142 5.71 6.10 -6.74
CA ARG A 142 6.24 7.48 -6.76
C ARG A 142 7.50 7.67 -5.96
N ALA A 143 7.76 6.82 -4.99
CA ALA A 143 8.99 6.88 -4.20
C ALA A 143 9.32 5.52 -3.58
N LEU A 144 10.62 5.31 -3.36
CA LEU A 144 11.16 4.22 -2.57
C LEU A 144 12.05 4.84 -1.50
N ARG A 145 11.57 4.90 -0.26
CA ARG A 145 12.34 5.47 0.85
C ARG A 145 11.77 5.05 2.20
N PRO A 146 12.56 5.11 3.27
CA PRO A 146 12.00 5.14 4.61
C PRO A 146 11.12 6.40 4.77
N LEU A 147 9.94 6.19 5.34
CA LEU A 147 9.21 7.27 6.02
C LEU A 147 9.84 7.43 7.42
N GLU A 148 9.81 8.62 8.00
CA GLU A 148 10.40 8.85 9.32
C GLU A 148 9.89 7.82 10.34
N SER A 149 10.82 7.13 11.01
CA SER A 149 10.54 6.06 11.99
C SER A 149 9.85 4.80 11.45
N LEU A 150 9.79 4.61 10.12
CA LEU A 150 9.20 3.44 9.47
C LEU A 150 10.24 2.68 8.63
N ALA A 151 10.02 1.38 8.45
CA ALA A 151 10.81 0.54 7.55
C ALA A 151 10.79 1.14 6.11
N PRO A 152 11.78 0.82 5.25
CA PRO A 152 11.74 1.23 3.86
C PRO A 152 10.42 0.80 3.20
N CYS A 153 9.77 1.73 2.50
CA CYS A 153 8.47 1.49 1.87
C CYS A 153 8.45 1.95 0.41
N PHE A 154 7.69 1.21 -0.39
CA PHE A 154 7.14 1.68 -1.66
C PHE A 154 5.98 2.61 -1.38
N LEU A 155 6.07 3.84 -1.89
CA LEU A 155 4.98 4.82 -1.81
C LEU A 155 4.29 4.90 -3.16
N LEU A 156 3.05 4.46 -3.22
CA LEU A 156 2.25 4.47 -4.42
C LEU A 156 1.11 5.46 -4.31
N CYS A 157 0.68 6.02 -5.43
CA CYS A 157 -0.46 6.93 -5.46
C CYS A 157 -1.34 6.75 -6.70
N THR A 158 -2.63 7.02 -6.56
CA THR A 158 -3.54 7.09 -7.72
C THR A 158 -3.34 8.36 -8.53
N GLY A 159 -3.93 8.42 -9.72
CA GLY A 159 -3.94 9.63 -10.55
C GLY A 159 -2.63 9.93 -11.26
N CYS A 160 -1.71 8.97 -11.34
CA CYS A 160 -0.48 9.13 -12.11
C CYS A 160 -0.79 9.15 -13.63
N VAL A 161 -0.64 10.30 -14.27
CA VAL A 161 -0.73 10.46 -15.73
C VAL A 161 0.67 10.47 -16.37
N PRO A 162 1.06 9.43 -17.13
CA PRO A 162 2.35 9.38 -17.82
C PRO A 162 2.41 10.34 -19.01
N ALA A 163 3.61 10.82 -19.34
CA ALA A 163 3.87 11.40 -20.64
C ALA A 163 3.74 10.32 -21.74
N ARG A 164 3.42 10.73 -22.96
CA ARG A 164 3.28 9.82 -24.12
C ARG A 164 4.66 9.43 -24.67
N THR A 165 5.46 8.76 -23.86
CA THR A 165 6.80 8.28 -24.19
C THR A 165 6.94 6.80 -23.85
N ALA A 166 7.88 6.11 -24.50
CA ALA A 166 8.21 4.73 -24.11
C ALA A 166 8.73 4.69 -22.66
N PRO A 167 8.39 3.65 -21.88
CA PRO A 167 8.90 3.52 -20.52
C PRO A 167 10.36 3.09 -20.50
N VAL A 168 11.05 3.47 -19.43
CA VAL A 168 12.33 2.87 -19.06
C VAL A 168 12.05 1.66 -18.18
N TRP A 169 12.54 0.49 -18.56
CA TRP A 169 12.40 -0.73 -17.77
C TRP A 169 13.58 -0.88 -16.82
N VAL A 170 13.30 -0.95 -15.52
CA VAL A 170 14.33 -1.08 -14.48
C VAL A 170 14.02 -2.29 -13.59
N PRO A 171 14.95 -3.23 -13.42
CA PRO A 171 14.80 -4.34 -12.47
C PRO A 171 14.54 -3.84 -11.05
N LEU A 172 13.69 -4.54 -10.31
CA LEU A 172 13.32 -4.16 -8.95
C LEU A 172 14.54 -4.18 -8.00
N GLU A 173 15.51 -5.03 -8.30
CA GLU A 173 16.77 -5.21 -7.60
C GLU A 173 17.65 -3.96 -7.70
N ASP A 174 17.55 -3.22 -8.81
CA ASP A 174 18.28 -1.95 -8.99
C ASP A 174 17.54 -0.80 -8.28
N ARG A 175 17.55 -0.89 -6.95
CA ARG A 175 16.94 0.11 -6.05
C ARG A 175 17.51 1.51 -6.27
N VAL A 176 18.79 1.60 -6.66
CA VAL A 176 19.48 2.88 -6.86
C VAL A 176 18.94 3.56 -8.11
N GLN A 177 18.90 2.85 -9.24
CA GLN A 177 18.35 3.41 -10.48
C GLN A 177 16.86 3.76 -10.32
N LEU A 178 16.09 2.92 -9.64
CA LEU A 178 14.70 3.22 -9.31
C LEU A 178 14.56 4.51 -8.50
N ALA A 179 15.29 4.63 -7.39
CA ALA A 179 15.23 5.82 -6.54
C ALA A 179 15.62 7.10 -7.32
N LEU A 180 16.65 7.03 -8.17
CA LEU A 180 17.10 8.15 -9.00
C LEU A 180 16.03 8.60 -10.01
N LEU A 181 15.39 7.67 -10.72
CA LEU A 181 14.35 8.01 -11.69
C LEU A 181 13.10 8.54 -10.99
N LEU A 182 12.67 7.92 -9.89
CA LEU A 182 11.54 8.40 -9.09
C LEU A 182 11.78 9.84 -8.58
N ALA A 183 13.00 10.14 -8.10
CA ALA A 183 13.38 11.48 -7.68
C ALA A 183 13.39 12.51 -8.84
N LYS A 184 13.64 12.06 -10.07
CA LYS A 184 13.56 12.87 -11.30
C LYS A 184 12.13 13.06 -11.81
N GLY A 185 11.12 12.64 -11.05
CA GLY A 185 9.71 12.81 -11.43
C GLY A 185 9.17 11.70 -12.33
N TYR A 186 9.82 10.54 -12.38
CA TYR A 186 9.23 9.36 -13.01
C TYR A 186 8.27 8.65 -12.03
N ALA A 187 7.34 7.87 -12.57
CA ALA A 187 6.56 6.92 -11.80
C ALA A 187 6.59 5.55 -12.47
N ALA A 188 6.66 4.48 -11.67
CA ALA A 188 6.46 3.13 -12.17
C ALA A 188 4.96 2.83 -12.22
N LEU A 189 4.45 2.50 -13.41
CA LEU A 189 3.00 2.30 -13.67
C LEU A 189 2.66 0.89 -14.14
N ASP A 190 3.67 0.09 -14.47
CA ASP A 190 3.49 -1.29 -14.91
C ASP A 190 4.70 -2.13 -14.48
N SER A 191 4.58 -3.44 -14.60
CA SER A 191 5.63 -4.39 -14.27
C SER A 191 5.58 -5.61 -15.17
N ARG A 192 6.72 -6.25 -15.36
CA ARG A 192 6.82 -7.55 -16.02
C ARG A 192 7.79 -8.47 -15.27
N PRO A 193 7.67 -9.80 -15.42
CA PRO A 193 8.65 -10.73 -14.87
C PRO A 193 10.06 -10.44 -15.41
N TYR A 194 11.06 -10.50 -14.54
CA TYR A 194 12.47 -10.33 -14.89
C TYR A 194 13.36 -11.14 -13.94
N GLY A 195 14.06 -12.16 -14.44
CA GLY A 195 15.07 -12.89 -13.68
C GLY A 195 14.60 -13.49 -12.35
N GLY A 196 13.35 -13.96 -12.24
CA GLY A 196 12.76 -14.46 -10.99
C GLY A 196 12.14 -13.39 -10.09
N SER A 197 12.20 -12.13 -10.50
CA SER A 197 11.59 -10.98 -9.82
C SER A 197 10.79 -10.12 -10.82
N LEU A 198 10.75 -8.81 -10.64
CA LEU A 198 10.00 -7.84 -11.43
C LEU A 198 10.93 -6.80 -12.05
N ALA A 199 10.65 -6.40 -13.29
CA ALA A 199 11.11 -5.13 -13.84
C ALA A 199 9.92 -4.16 -13.88
N LEU A 200 10.16 -2.91 -13.48
CA LEU A 200 9.15 -1.86 -13.43
C LEU A 200 9.26 -0.95 -14.66
N ALA A 201 8.11 -0.57 -15.23
CA ALA A 201 8.02 0.38 -16.33
C ALA A 201 7.91 1.81 -15.78
N LEU A 202 9.00 2.57 -15.85
CA LEU A 202 9.04 3.96 -15.41
C LEU A 202 8.72 4.93 -16.54
N TYR A 203 7.70 5.75 -16.31
CA TYR A 203 7.28 6.81 -17.21
C TYR A 203 7.62 8.17 -16.59
N PRO A 204 8.13 9.14 -17.38
CA PRO A 204 8.18 10.51 -16.91
C PRO A 204 6.75 11.02 -16.73
N MET A 205 6.50 11.71 -15.62
CA MET A 205 5.19 12.26 -15.32
C MET A 205 5.03 13.61 -16.00
N LYS A 206 3.82 13.92 -16.46
CA LYS A 206 3.50 15.30 -16.82
C LYS A 206 3.52 16.15 -15.55
N GLU A 207 4.20 17.29 -15.58
CA GLU A 207 3.99 18.30 -14.56
C GLU A 207 2.52 18.73 -14.64
N THR A 208 1.79 18.51 -13.55
CA THR A 208 0.50 19.17 -13.36
C THR A 208 0.79 20.65 -13.18
N GLU A 209 0.53 21.43 -14.22
CA GLU A 209 0.46 22.90 -14.18
C GLU A 209 -0.45 23.40 -13.06
#